data_AF-A0A4R1G673-F1
#
_entry.id   AF-A0A4R1G673-F1
#
_cell.length_a   1.000
_cell.length_b   1.000
_cell.length_c   1.000
_cell.angle_alpha   90.00
_cell.angle_beta   90.00
_cell.angle_gamma   90.00
#
_symmetry.space_group_name_H-M   'P 1'
#
loop_
_entity.id
_entity.type
_entity.pdbx_description
1 polymer ?
#
loop_
_entity_poly.entity_id
_entity_poly.type
_entity_poly.pdbx_seq_one_letter_code
_entity_poly.pdbx_strand_id
1 'polypeptide(L)'
;MAVYTPVSEAQLDKLLADYDLGRCIDLKGIDGGIENTNYFVTLEADGKQTQYVLTLFEEFSYEEMPFFVELGKWLAERGVPVPYAIEDRNGIGLKQLNGRPAFLQPRFHGGHVDQQDLTPAHCASIGAALAKLHLAGKDFFLTRQAHRGVFWWRRESANILPRLSAEDAALLSEEVRLFDELREQHGEEMPMGIIHGDLFHDNALFVGENVDAILDIYNAATAYLLFDLAIVANDWCVNPDGSIDAARERALLDAYAAVRPFEAIEKQVWPQLCRTAAMRFWLSRLIPWLGISQASRQGGEMKLKDPDELKRILLGRIKQPSSL
;
A
#
# COMPACT_ATOMS: atom_id res chain seq x y z
N MET A 1 -3.79 3.88 -21.02
CA MET A 1 -3.90 2.41 -21.20
C MET A 1 -3.05 1.78 -20.11
N ALA A 2 -3.65 0.96 -19.24
CA ALA A 2 -2.96 0.29 -18.12
C ALA A 2 -2.67 -1.21 -18.37
N VAL A 3 -2.99 -1.69 -19.58
CA VAL A 3 -2.61 -3.04 -20.02
C VAL A 3 -1.26 -2.95 -20.72
N TYR A 4 -0.20 -3.29 -19.99
CA TYR A 4 1.16 -3.31 -20.52
C TYR A 4 1.46 -4.65 -21.21
N THR A 5 1.02 -5.76 -20.60
CA THR A 5 1.20 -7.11 -21.14
C THR A 5 -0.14 -7.69 -21.59
N PRO A 6 -0.44 -7.71 -22.92
CA PRO A 6 -1.67 -8.30 -23.43
C PRO A 6 -1.71 -9.81 -23.15
N VAL A 7 -2.87 -10.33 -22.75
CA VAL A 7 -3.14 -11.75 -22.54
C VAL A 7 -4.26 -12.18 -23.47
N SER A 8 -4.01 -13.23 -24.27
CA SER A 8 -5.06 -13.82 -25.11
C SER A 8 -5.86 -14.87 -24.36
N GLU A 9 -7.09 -15.12 -24.81
CA GLU A 9 -7.94 -16.19 -24.27
C GLU A 9 -7.22 -17.55 -24.28
N ALA A 10 -6.52 -17.90 -25.37
CA ALA A 10 -5.77 -19.15 -25.45
C ALA A 10 -4.64 -19.27 -24.42
N GLN A 11 -3.99 -18.15 -24.06
CA GLN A 11 -2.97 -18.14 -23.01
C GLN A 11 -3.60 -18.30 -21.62
N LEU A 12 -4.73 -17.64 -21.39
CA LEU A 12 -5.50 -17.77 -20.17
C LEU A 12 -6.07 -19.20 -20.00
N ASP A 13 -6.61 -19.80 -21.05
CA ASP A 13 -7.11 -21.18 -21.02
C ASP A 13 -6.00 -22.17 -20.65
N LYS A 14 -4.79 -21.96 -21.18
CA LYS A 14 -3.62 -22.77 -20.80
C LYS A 14 -3.27 -22.62 -19.32
N LEU A 15 -3.36 -21.40 -18.78
CA LEU A 15 -3.16 -21.15 -17.35
C LEU A 15 -4.25 -21.84 -16.51
N LEU A 16 -5.50 -21.74 -16.93
CA LEU A 16 -6.67 -22.27 -16.23
C LEU A 16 -6.75 -23.81 -16.26
N ALA A 17 -6.03 -24.49 -17.16
CA ALA A 17 -6.00 -25.95 -17.23
C ALA A 17 -5.52 -26.64 -15.94
N ASP A 18 -4.75 -25.94 -15.12
CA ASP A 18 -4.27 -26.41 -13.81
C ASP A 18 -5.28 -26.14 -12.67
N TYR A 19 -6.34 -25.37 -12.93
CA TYR A 19 -7.31 -24.96 -11.91
C TYR A 19 -8.63 -25.73 -12.03
N ASP A 20 -9.33 -25.84 -10.91
CA ASP A 20 -10.69 -26.37 -10.83
C ASP A 20 -11.72 -25.23 -10.69
N LEU A 21 -11.53 -24.15 -11.45
CA LEU A 21 -12.33 -22.91 -11.36
C LEU A 21 -13.35 -22.73 -12.49
N GLY A 22 -13.35 -23.62 -13.48
CA GLY A 22 -14.23 -23.56 -14.64
C GLY A 22 -13.56 -23.04 -15.91
N ARG A 23 -14.38 -22.80 -16.95
CA ARG A 23 -13.93 -22.28 -18.25
C ARG A 23 -14.01 -20.76 -18.30
N CYS A 24 -13.09 -20.11 -18.99
CA CYS A 24 -13.19 -18.67 -19.24
C CYS A 24 -14.35 -18.36 -20.19
N ILE A 25 -15.17 -17.37 -19.84
CA ILE A 25 -16.27 -16.86 -20.68
C ILE A 25 -16.17 -15.36 -20.97
N ASP A 26 -15.40 -14.61 -20.17
CA ASP A 26 -15.12 -13.20 -20.41
C ASP A 26 -13.74 -12.83 -19.83
N LEU A 27 -12.97 -12.06 -20.60
CA LEU A 27 -11.66 -11.56 -20.23
C LEU A 27 -11.59 -10.07 -20.59
N LYS A 28 -11.53 -9.22 -19.57
CA LYS A 28 -11.56 -7.76 -19.75
C LYS A 28 -10.39 -7.09 -19.05
N GLY A 29 -9.56 -6.37 -19.80
CA GLY A 29 -8.51 -5.53 -19.24
C GLY A 29 -9.07 -4.44 -18.32
N ILE A 30 -8.39 -4.19 -17.22
CA ILE A 30 -8.74 -3.15 -16.26
C ILE A 30 -7.89 -1.91 -16.56
N ASP A 31 -8.55 -0.85 -17.02
CA ASP A 31 -7.93 0.46 -17.16
C ASP A 31 -7.78 1.13 -15.78
N GLY A 32 -6.59 1.61 -15.45
CA GLY A 32 -6.33 2.38 -14.22
C GLY A 32 -5.17 1.88 -13.35
N GLY A 33 -4.66 0.67 -13.56
CA GLY A 33 -3.45 0.18 -12.88
C GLY A 33 -2.21 0.96 -13.30
N ILE A 34 -1.45 1.48 -12.33
CA ILE A 34 -0.24 2.27 -12.62
C ILE A 34 1.01 1.37 -12.70
N GLU A 35 1.01 0.25 -11.98
CA GLU A 35 2.21 -0.60 -11.80
C GLU A 35 2.05 -2.02 -12.36
N ASN A 36 0.82 -2.53 -12.44
CA ASN A 36 0.56 -3.92 -12.83
C ASN A 36 -0.51 -4.00 -13.91
N THR A 37 -0.38 -4.98 -14.81
CA THR A 37 -1.44 -5.32 -15.75
C THR A 37 -2.50 -6.16 -15.04
N ASN A 38 -3.75 -5.70 -15.05
CA ASN A 38 -4.86 -6.40 -14.39
C ASN A 38 -6.00 -6.70 -15.36
N TYR A 39 -6.63 -7.86 -15.20
CA TYR A 39 -7.80 -8.29 -15.97
C TYR A 39 -8.91 -8.77 -15.05
N PHE A 40 -10.15 -8.40 -15.33
CA PHE A 40 -11.30 -9.14 -14.87
C PHE A 40 -11.44 -10.42 -15.69
N VAL A 41 -11.59 -11.54 -14.98
CA VAL A 41 -11.78 -12.86 -15.57
C VAL A 41 -13.10 -13.42 -15.05
N THR A 42 -14.05 -13.71 -15.94
CA THR A 42 -15.28 -14.40 -15.58
C THR A 42 -15.17 -15.86 -15.99
N LEU A 43 -15.28 -16.76 -15.01
CA LEU A 43 -15.25 -18.20 -15.21
C LEU A 43 -16.64 -18.81 -14.98
N GLU A 44 -16.97 -19.82 -15.75
CA GLU A 44 -18.19 -20.62 -15.60
C GLU A 44 -17.86 -22.06 -15.20
N ALA A 45 -18.43 -22.51 -14.09
CA ALA A 45 -18.38 -23.89 -13.62
C ALA A 45 -19.77 -24.27 -13.10
N ASP A 46 -20.27 -25.45 -13.48
CA ASP A 46 -21.57 -26.00 -13.02
C ASP A 46 -22.76 -25.03 -13.17
N GLY A 47 -22.77 -24.23 -14.24
CA GLY A 47 -23.81 -23.23 -14.52
C GLY A 47 -23.75 -21.97 -13.64
N LYS A 48 -22.70 -21.81 -12.81
CA LYS A 48 -22.46 -20.61 -12.01
C LYS A 48 -21.28 -19.82 -12.60
N GLN A 49 -21.49 -18.51 -12.72
CA GLN A 49 -20.44 -17.57 -13.08
C GLN A 49 -19.77 -17.00 -11.84
N THR A 50 -18.44 -16.99 -11.82
CA THR A 50 -17.62 -16.40 -10.74
C THR A 50 -16.57 -15.49 -11.35
N GLN A 51 -16.36 -14.34 -10.72
CA GLN A 51 -15.40 -13.33 -11.20
C GLN A 51 -14.11 -13.38 -10.38
N TYR A 52 -13.00 -13.17 -11.08
CA TYR A 52 -11.65 -13.16 -10.56
C TYR A 52 -10.89 -11.96 -11.12
N VAL A 53 -9.74 -11.68 -10.53
CA VAL A 53 -8.76 -10.73 -11.06
C VAL A 53 -7.49 -11.50 -11.41
N LEU A 54 -7.04 -11.39 -12.65
CA LEU A 54 -5.71 -11.85 -13.06
C LEU A 54 -4.76 -10.66 -13.03
N THR A 55 -3.69 -10.77 -12.26
CA THR A 55 -2.64 -9.74 -12.17
C THR A 55 -1.34 -10.27 -12.74
N LEU A 56 -0.72 -9.50 -13.63
CA LEU A 56 0.63 -9.72 -14.12
C LEU A 56 1.52 -8.61 -13.55
N PHE A 57 2.62 -9.03 -12.92
CA PHE A 57 3.56 -8.14 -12.25
C PHE A 57 4.59 -7.60 -13.24
N GLU A 58 4.58 -6.30 -13.47
CA GLU A 58 5.47 -5.67 -14.46
C GLU A 58 6.84 -5.29 -13.88
N GLU A 59 6.86 -4.88 -12.61
CA GLU A 59 8.08 -4.43 -11.91
C GLU A 59 8.77 -5.54 -11.09
N PHE A 60 8.02 -6.52 -10.58
CA PHE A 60 8.57 -7.58 -9.74
C PHE A 60 9.07 -8.78 -10.54
N SER A 61 10.21 -9.33 -10.13
CA SER A 61 10.69 -10.62 -10.63
C SER A 61 9.97 -11.78 -9.95
N TYR A 62 10.05 -12.98 -10.54
CA TYR A 62 9.40 -14.17 -9.98
C TYR A 62 9.94 -14.51 -8.58
N GLU A 63 11.22 -14.22 -8.33
CA GLU A 63 11.93 -14.48 -7.08
C GLU A 63 11.55 -13.51 -5.95
N GLU A 64 11.00 -12.34 -6.28
CA GLU A 64 10.53 -11.34 -5.30
C GLU A 64 9.10 -11.62 -4.83
N MET A 65 8.31 -12.33 -5.63
CA MET A 65 6.90 -12.60 -5.38
C MET A 65 6.55 -13.56 -4.22
N PRO A 66 7.38 -14.55 -3.82
CA PRO A 66 6.99 -15.52 -2.81
C PRO A 66 6.55 -14.88 -1.49
N PHE A 67 7.19 -13.78 -1.07
CA PHE A 67 6.80 -13.06 0.14
C PHE A 67 5.35 -12.57 0.08
N PHE A 68 4.93 -11.98 -1.05
CA PHE A 68 3.59 -11.42 -1.19
C PHE A 68 2.51 -12.48 -1.37
N VAL A 69 2.85 -13.59 -2.04
CA VAL A 69 1.96 -14.74 -2.21
C VAL A 69 1.65 -15.36 -0.85
N GLU A 70 2.68 -15.64 -0.06
CA GLU A 70 2.52 -16.19 1.29
C GLU A 70 1.82 -15.20 2.23
N LEU A 71 2.15 -13.91 2.16
CA LEU A 71 1.52 -12.89 3.00
C LEU A 71 0.03 -12.75 2.69
N GLY A 72 -0.35 -12.65 1.41
CA GLY A 72 -1.74 -12.53 1.00
C GLY A 72 -2.57 -13.72 1.49
N LYS A 73 -2.07 -14.94 1.29
CA LYS A 73 -2.70 -16.16 1.81
C LYS A 73 -2.84 -16.13 3.33
N TRP A 74 -1.75 -15.84 4.04
CA TRP A 74 -1.72 -15.80 5.50
C TRP A 74 -2.74 -14.83 6.11
N LEU A 75 -2.83 -13.64 5.54
CA LEU A 75 -3.76 -12.58 5.96
C LEU A 75 -5.22 -12.98 5.65
N ALA A 76 -5.48 -13.51 4.45
CA ALA A 76 -6.82 -13.95 4.05
C ALA A 76 -7.35 -15.07 4.93
N GLU A 77 -6.52 -16.08 5.25
CA GLU A 77 -6.86 -17.16 6.20
C GLU A 77 -7.19 -16.66 7.62
N ARG A 78 -6.70 -15.47 7.97
CA ARG A 78 -6.96 -14.79 9.26
C ARG A 78 -8.08 -13.75 9.18
N GLY A 79 -8.86 -13.75 8.10
CA GLY A 79 -10.03 -12.91 7.94
C GLY A 79 -9.72 -11.43 7.64
N VAL A 80 -8.49 -11.11 7.23
CA VAL A 80 -8.16 -9.78 6.69
C VAL A 80 -8.59 -9.76 5.22
N PRO A 81 -9.39 -8.77 4.78
CA PRO A 81 -9.93 -8.76 3.43
C PRO A 81 -8.87 -8.27 2.43
N VAL A 82 -7.90 -9.10 2.10
CA VAL A 82 -6.88 -8.82 1.09
C VAL A 82 -7.01 -9.75 -0.11
N PRO A 83 -6.69 -9.30 -1.34
CA PRO A 83 -6.45 -10.20 -2.45
C PRO A 83 -5.31 -11.18 -2.15
N TYR A 84 -5.48 -12.43 -2.53
CA TYR A 84 -4.49 -13.48 -2.38
C TYR A 84 -4.39 -14.31 -3.66
N ALA A 85 -3.24 -14.96 -3.87
CA ALA A 85 -3.05 -15.86 -5.00
C ALA A 85 -3.84 -17.15 -4.77
N ILE A 86 -4.83 -17.41 -5.62
CA ILE A 86 -5.58 -18.66 -5.62
C ILE A 86 -4.65 -19.79 -6.07
N GLU A 87 -4.60 -20.85 -5.29
CA GLU A 87 -3.79 -22.03 -5.61
C GLU A 87 -4.48 -22.90 -6.67
N ASP A 88 -3.67 -23.48 -7.55
CA ASP A 88 -4.10 -24.49 -8.50
C ASP A 88 -4.25 -25.87 -7.84
N ARG A 89 -4.58 -26.92 -8.61
CA ARG A 89 -4.68 -28.29 -8.09
C ARG A 89 -3.39 -28.88 -7.51
N ASN A 90 -2.25 -28.23 -7.77
CA ASN A 90 -0.93 -28.61 -7.26
C ASN A 90 -0.53 -27.78 -6.03
N GLY A 91 -1.38 -26.89 -5.53
CA GLY A 91 -1.06 -25.98 -4.43
C GLY A 91 -0.20 -24.78 -4.85
N ILE A 92 -0.13 -24.46 -6.14
CA ILE A 92 0.74 -23.40 -6.67
C ILE A 92 -0.11 -22.18 -7.02
N GLY A 93 0.04 -21.10 -6.24
CA GLY A 93 -0.59 -19.80 -6.53
C GLY A 93 0.21 -18.90 -7.47
N LEU A 94 1.55 -18.93 -7.39
CA LEU A 94 2.42 -18.09 -8.21
C LEU A 94 2.70 -18.74 -9.57
N LYS A 95 2.30 -18.07 -10.65
CA LYS A 95 2.39 -18.55 -12.03
C LYS A 95 3.31 -17.65 -12.85
N GLN A 96 3.61 -18.11 -14.06
CA GLN A 96 4.30 -17.30 -15.07
C GLN A 96 3.42 -17.22 -16.31
N LEU A 97 3.12 -16.00 -16.75
CA LEU A 97 2.31 -15.73 -17.93
C LEU A 97 2.99 -14.65 -18.75
N ASN A 98 3.22 -14.93 -20.03
CA ASN A 98 3.86 -13.99 -20.97
C ASN A 98 5.18 -13.41 -20.46
N GLY A 99 5.98 -14.23 -19.75
CA GLY A 99 7.27 -13.83 -19.19
C GLY A 99 7.19 -13.02 -17.90
N ARG A 100 5.99 -12.75 -17.38
CA ARG A 100 5.76 -12.05 -16.12
C ARG A 100 5.31 -13.00 -15.01
N PRO A 101 5.67 -12.75 -13.74
CA PRO A 101 4.98 -13.38 -12.63
C PRO A 101 3.50 -13.00 -12.69
N ALA A 102 2.63 -13.94 -12.37
CA ALA A 102 1.19 -13.72 -12.42
C ALA A 102 0.48 -14.58 -11.39
N PHE A 103 -0.67 -14.13 -10.93
CA PHE A 103 -1.59 -14.98 -10.18
C PHE A 103 -3.04 -14.58 -10.43
N LEU A 104 -3.95 -15.50 -10.13
CA LEU A 104 -5.39 -15.27 -10.11
C LEU A 104 -5.84 -14.99 -8.68
N GLN A 105 -6.74 -14.03 -8.50
CA GLN A 105 -7.20 -13.55 -7.20
C GLN A 105 -8.73 -13.52 -7.15
N PRO A 106 -9.35 -13.61 -5.96
CA PRO A 106 -10.77 -13.35 -5.81
C PRO A 106 -11.12 -11.91 -6.22
N ARG A 107 -12.27 -11.72 -6.86
CA ARG A 107 -12.81 -10.37 -7.12
C ARG A 107 -13.61 -9.90 -5.90
N PHE A 108 -13.15 -8.81 -5.31
CA PHE A 108 -13.94 -7.98 -4.37
C PHE A 108 -14.96 -7.14 -5.13
N HIS A 109 -16.01 -6.60 -4.51
CA HIS A 109 -17.08 -5.90 -5.24
C HIS A 109 -17.34 -4.48 -4.77
N GLY A 110 -16.60 -4.01 -3.78
CA GLY A 110 -16.58 -2.62 -3.35
C GLY A 110 -16.00 -1.67 -4.40
N GLY A 111 -16.17 -0.38 -4.14
CA GLY A 111 -15.63 0.72 -4.94
C GLY A 111 -14.67 1.58 -4.14
N HIS A 112 -13.83 2.33 -4.85
CA HIS A 112 -13.03 3.39 -4.23
C HIS A 112 -13.94 4.52 -3.76
N VAL A 113 -13.54 5.19 -2.67
CA VAL A 113 -14.19 6.41 -2.19
C VAL A 113 -13.28 7.57 -2.55
N ASP A 114 -13.80 8.56 -3.26
CA ASP A 114 -13.04 9.76 -3.58
C ASP A 114 -12.65 10.52 -2.31
N GLN A 115 -11.47 11.15 -2.30
CA GLN A 115 -10.94 11.82 -1.12
C GLN A 115 -11.89 12.88 -0.51
N GLN A 116 -12.67 13.56 -1.36
CA GLN A 116 -13.66 14.57 -0.95
C GLN A 116 -14.88 13.96 -0.23
N ASP A 117 -15.15 12.67 -0.43
CA ASP A 117 -16.30 11.94 0.13
C ASP A 117 -15.90 11.06 1.33
N LEU A 118 -14.63 11.10 1.75
CA LEU A 118 -14.18 10.43 2.96
C LEU A 118 -14.86 11.02 4.20
N THR A 119 -15.40 10.13 5.04
CA THR A 119 -16.11 10.49 6.26
C THR A 119 -15.38 9.92 7.47
N PRO A 120 -15.67 10.39 8.69
CA PRO A 120 -15.14 9.76 9.91
C PRO A 120 -15.47 8.26 10.00
N ALA A 121 -16.60 7.81 9.46
CA ALA A 121 -16.96 6.39 9.44
C ALA A 121 -16.03 5.57 8.55
N HIS A 122 -15.69 6.07 7.35
CA HIS A 122 -14.67 5.46 6.49
C HIS A 122 -13.31 5.35 7.21
N CYS A 123 -12.89 6.44 7.88
CA CYS A 123 -11.65 6.48 8.67
C CYS A 123 -11.64 5.47 9.83
N ALA A 124 -12.75 5.34 10.57
CA ALA A 124 -12.87 4.32 11.62
C ALA A 124 -12.76 2.90 11.05
N SER A 125 -13.45 2.65 9.93
CA SER A 125 -13.49 1.36 9.24
C SER A 125 -12.09 0.92 8.79
N ILE A 126 -11.34 1.80 8.13
CA ILE A 126 -9.95 1.50 7.70
C ILE A 126 -8.99 1.40 8.88
N GLY A 127 -9.17 2.19 9.95
CA GLY A 127 -8.37 2.09 11.18
C GLY A 127 -8.50 0.74 11.86
N ALA A 128 -9.73 0.25 12.02
CA ALA A 128 -9.98 -1.08 12.55
C ALA A 128 -9.43 -2.18 11.63
N ALA A 129 -9.55 -2.02 10.31
CA ALA A 129 -9.02 -2.99 9.34
C ALA A 129 -7.48 -3.07 9.38
N LEU A 130 -6.79 -1.92 9.46
CA LEU A 130 -5.33 -1.88 9.60
C LEU A 130 -4.86 -2.52 10.91
N ALA A 131 -5.55 -2.25 12.03
CA ALA A 131 -5.21 -2.88 13.30
C ALA A 131 -5.35 -4.42 13.23
N LYS A 132 -6.40 -4.93 12.57
CA LYS A 132 -6.57 -6.37 12.32
C LYS A 132 -5.46 -6.92 11.43
N LEU A 133 -5.04 -6.19 10.39
CA LEU A 133 -3.90 -6.57 9.55
C LEU A 133 -2.62 -6.71 10.38
N HIS A 134 -2.30 -5.73 11.23
CA HIS A 134 -1.12 -5.79 12.09
C HIS A 134 -1.17 -6.96 13.08
N LEU A 135 -2.32 -7.23 13.69
CA LEU A 135 -2.49 -8.36 14.59
C LEU A 135 -2.35 -9.70 13.86
N ALA A 136 -2.95 -9.84 12.67
CA ALA A 136 -2.83 -11.04 11.84
C ALA A 136 -1.38 -11.25 11.37
N GLY A 137 -0.66 -10.17 11.08
CA GLY A 137 0.74 -10.18 10.65
C GLY A 137 1.76 -10.42 11.77
N LYS A 138 1.35 -10.38 13.04
CA LYS A 138 2.26 -10.51 14.20
C LYS A 138 3.10 -11.80 14.17
N ASP A 139 2.46 -12.91 13.80
CA ASP A 139 3.10 -14.24 13.79
C ASP A 139 3.52 -14.68 12.37
N PHE A 140 3.50 -13.77 11.39
CA PHE A 140 3.95 -14.09 10.04
C PHE A 140 5.47 -14.31 10.04
N PHE A 141 5.89 -15.45 9.50
CA PHE A 141 7.25 -15.98 9.71
C PHE A 141 8.29 -15.43 8.72
N LEU A 142 7.86 -14.81 7.62
CA LEU A 142 8.77 -14.19 6.65
C LEU A 142 9.01 -12.73 7.01
N THR A 143 10.25 -12.27 6.80
CA THR A 143 10.64 -10.87 6.96
C THR A 143 10.98 -10.26 5.62
N ARG A 144 10.62 -9.00 5.41
CA ARG A 144 11.00 -8.24 4.21
C ARG A 144 11.46 -6.84 4.58
N GLN A 145 12.59 -6.41 4.03
CA GLN A 145 13.03 -5.03 4.16
C GLN A 145 12.33 -4.15 3.12
N ALA A 146 11.85 -2.98 3.55
CA ALA A 146 11.25 -2.02 2.64
C ALA A 146 12.29 -1.47 1.65
N HIS A 147 11.99 -1.56 0.35
CA HIS A 147 12.83 -1.01 -0.73
C HIS A 147 13.06 0.51 -0.60
N ARG A 148 12.05 1.25 -0.11
CA ARG A 148 12.12 2.68 0.26
C ARG A 148 12.16 2.86 1.78
N GLY A 149 13.07 2.15 2.45
CA GLY A 149 13.33 2.27 3.89
C GLY A 149 14.38 3.34 4.25
N VAL A 150 14.83 3.33 5.51
CA VAL A 150 15.74 4.35 6.09
C VAL A 150 17.01 4.60 5.25
N PHE A 151 17.65 3.56 4.75
CA PHE A 151 18.86 3.69 3.92
C PHE A 151 18.57 4.43 2.61
N TRP A 152 17.40 4.17 2.03
CA TRP A 152 16.94 4.85 0.84
C TRP A 152 16.59 6.31 1.15
N TRP A 153 15.92 6.60 2.28
CA TRP A 153 15.64 8.00 2.70
C TRP A 153 16.92 8.82 2.82
N ARG A 154 17.93 8.31 3.55
CA ARG A 154 19.22 8.99 3.74
C ARG A 154 19.95 9.22 2.42
N ARG A 155 20.00 8.19 1.57
CA ARG A 155 20.70 8.26 0.27
C ARG A 155 20.02 9.24 -0.68
N GLU A 156 18.73 9.06 -0.90
CA GLU A 156 18.02 9.85 -1.90
C GLU A 156 17.81 11.29 -1.44
N SER A 157 17.58 11.55 -0.15
CA SER A 157 17.50 12.93 0.33
C SER A 157 18.77 13.70 0.02
N ALA A 158 19.95 13.14 0.37
CA ALA A 158 21.26 13.71 0.07
C ALA A 158 21.49 13.93 -1.44
N ASN A 159 21.11 12.96 -2.27
CA ASN A 159 21.27 13.04 -3.72
C ASN A 159 20.47 14.19 -4.35
N ILE A 160 19.27 14.48 -3.82
CA ILE A 160 18.40 15.49 -4.41
C ILE A 160 18.61 16.89 -3.85
N LEU A 161 19.26 17.06 -2.69
CA LEU A 161 19.47 18.38 -2.06
C LEU A 161 19.96 19.47 -3.03
N PRO A 162 20.95 19.24 -3.91
CA PRO A 162 21.46 20.28 -4.80
C PRO A 162 20.44 20.77 -5.84
N ARG A 163 19.32 20.06 -6.00
CA ARG A 163 18.27 20.32 -6.97
C ARG A 163 17.02 20.95 -6.36
N LEU A 164 17.00 21.10 -5.04
CA LEU A 164 15.89 21.66 -4.28
C LEU A 164 16.10 23.16 -4.03
N SER A 165 15.02 23.86 -3.68
CA SER A 165 15.13 25.19 -3.08
C SER A 165 15.86 25.09 -1.73
N ALA A 166 16.44 26.20 -1.25
CA ALA A 166 17.12 26.21 0.05
C ALA A 166 16.17 25.84 1.21
N GLU A 167 14.90 26.25 1.11
CA GLU A 167 13.86 25.92 2.09
C GLU A 167 13.52 24.42 2.07
N ASP A 168 13.30 23.84 0.89
CA ASP A 168 12.98 22.42 0.75
C ASP A 168 14.13 21.51 1.16
N ALA A 169 15.35 21.90 0.81
CA ALA A 169 16.57 21.19 1.21
C ALA A 169 16.72 21.18 2.74
N ALA A 170 16.47 22.32 3.41
CA ALA A 170 16.52 22.42 4.86
C ALA A 170 15.42 21.57 5.53
N LEU A 171 14.19 21.66 5.04
CA LEU A 171 13.05 20.88 5.55
C LEU A 171 13.33 19.37 5.43
N LEU A 172 13.72 18.90 4.24
CA LEU A 172 13.98 17.48 4.00
C LEU A 172 15.15 16.94 4.85
N SER A 173 16.23 17.71 4.96
CA SER A 173 17.39 17.33 5.77
C SER A 173 17.03 17.21 7.26
N GLU A 174 16.23 18.16 7.76
CA GLU A 174 15.78 18.16 9.15
C GLU A 174 14.88 16.96 9.46
N GLU A 175 13.90 16.65 8.61
CA GLU A 175 13.02 15.50 8.84
C GLU A 175 13.74 14.15 8.80
N VAL A 176 14.75 14.01 7.93
CA VAL A 176 15.60 12.80 7.90
C VAL A 176 16.42 12.69 9.18
N ARG A 177 17.02 13.79 9.65
CA ARG A 177 17.77 13.85 10.91
C ARG A 177 16.89 13.48 12.11
N LEU A 178 15.68 14.05 12.19
CA LEU A 178 14.75 13.78 13.30
C LEU A 178 14.28 12.32 13.33
N PHE A 179 14.11 11.68 12.18
CA PHE A 179 13.78 10.25 12.15
C PHE A 179 14.97 9.38 12.60
N ASP A 180 16.20 9.75 12.23
CA ASP A 180 17.40 9.06 12.69
C ASP A 180 17.53 9.14 14.22
N GLU A 181 17.31 10.32 14.80
CA GLU A 181 17.31 10.52 16.25
C GLU A 181 16.21 9.73 16.95
N LEU A 182 14.99 9.71 16.40
CA LEU A 182 13.90 8.91 16.94
C LEU A 182 14.24 7.42 16.96
N ARG A 183 14.90 6.90 15.91
CA ARG A 183 15.34 5.51 15.86
C ARG A 183 16.44 5.20 16.86
N GLU A 184 17.39 6.11 17.03
CA GLU A 184 18.47 5.95 18.01
C GLU A 184 17.95 5.97 19.45
N GLN A 185 16.93 6.80 19.72
CA GLN A 185 16.37 6.96 21.07
C GLN A 185 15.35 5.88 21.42
N HIS A 186 14.50 5.47 20.46
CA HIS A 186 13.29 4.68 20.74
C HIS A 186 13.15 3.45 19.84
N GLY A 187 14.09 3.21 18.93
CA GLY A 187 13.97 2.18 17.89
C GLY A 187 13.75 0.76 18.39
N GLU A 188 14.29 0.42 19.56
CA GLU A 188 14.17 -0.90 20.19
C GLU A 188 12.84 -1.09 20.94
N GLU A 189 12.23 0.01 21.40
CA GLU A 189 10.97 0.00 22.16
C GLU A 189 9.74 0.01 21.24
N MET A 190 9.87 0.53 20.02
CA MET A 190 8.75 0.68 19.10
C MET A 190 8.28 -0.68 18.54
N PRO A 191 6.97 -0.99 18.63
CA PRO A 191 6.42 -2.22 18.06
C PRO A 191 6.65 -2.33 16.55
N MET A 192 7.23 -3.44 16.12
CA MET A 192 7.39 -3.81 14.72
C MET A 192 6.57 -5.03 14.35
N GLY A 193 6.21 -5.13 13.09
CA GLY A 193 5.55 -6.28 12.50
C GLY A 193 5.35 -6.08 11.01
N ILE A 194 4.44 -6.85 10.43
CA ILE A 194 4.05 -6.65 9.04
C ILE A 194 3.18 -5.40 8.92
N ILE A 195 3.60 -4.53 8.00
CA ILE A 195 2.89 -3.33 7.58
C ILE A 195 2.46 -3.45 6.12
N HIS A 196 1.41 -2.74 5.73
CA HIS A 196 1.02 -2.52 4.34
C HIS A 196 2.03 -1.63 3.61
N GLY A 197 2.41 -0.50 4.23
CA GLY A 197 3.44 0.42 3.72
C GLY A 197 2.98 1.38 2.63
N ASP A 198 1.68 1.38 2.27
CA ASP A 198 1.10 2.23 1.24
C ASP A 198 -0.45 2.27 1.26
N LEU A 199 -1.08 2.23 2.45
CA LEU A 199 -2.54 2.12 2.55
C LEU A 199 -3.25 3.48 2.38
N PHE A 200 -3.16 4.03 1.17
CA PHE A 200 -3.94 5.17 0.74
C PHE A 200 -5.39 4.79 0.38
N HIS A 201 -6.26 5.78 0.26
CA HIS A 201 -7.68 5.57 -0.06
C HIS A 201 -7.91 4.93 -1.43
N ASP A 202 -7.01 5.14 -2.38
CA ASP A 202 -7.02 4.46 -3.69
C ASP A 202 -6.61 2.97 -3.58
N ASN A 203 -6.05 2.52 -2.45
CA ASN A 203 -5.72 1.12 -2.16
C ASN A 203 -6.73 0.42 -1.26
N ALA A 204 -7.94 0.97 -1.10
CA ALA A 204 -9.02 0.32 -0.37
C ALA A 204 -10.34 0.38 -1.14
N LEU A 205 -11.15 -0.68 -0.99
CA LEU A 205 -12.50 -0.77 -1.54
C LEU A 205 -13.53 -0.78 -0.42
N PHE A 206 -14.67 -0.15 -0.67
CA PHE A 206 -15.76 0.00 0.29
C PHE A 206 -17.11 -0.44 -0.27
N VAL A 207 -17.96 -0.92 0.63
CA VAL A 207 -19.41 -1.08 0.42
C VAL A 207 -20.12 -0.24 1.48
N GLY A 208 -20.64 0.92 1.06
CA GLY A 208 -21.06 1.96 2.01
C GLY A 208 -19.86 2.40 2.84
N GLU A 209 -19.98 2.34 4.17
CA GLU A 209 -18.91 2.76 5.09
C GLU A 209 -17.95 1.62 5.50
N ASN A 210 -18.19 0.39 5.03
CA ASN A 210 -17.43 -0.79 5.43
C ASN A 210 -16.34 -1.12 4.42
N VAL A 211 -15.11 -1.37 4.92
CA VAL A 211 -14.01 -1.90 4.11
C VAL A 211 -14.41 -3.26 3.53
N ASP A 212 -14.38 -3.36 2.22
CA ASP A 212 -14.58 -4.60 1.45
C ASP A 212 -13.23 -5.26 1.11
N ALA A 213 -12.21 -4.45 0.81
CA ALA A 213 -10.87 -4.96 0.50
C ALA A 213 -9.76 -3.95 0.82
N ILE A 214 -8.61 -4.47 1.23
CA ILE A 214 -7.31 -3.78 1.24
C ILE A 214 -6.51 -4.33 0.06
N LEU A 215 -6.21 -3.48 -0.92
CA LEU A 215 -5.54 -3.84 -2.16
C LEU A 215 -4.04 -3.52 -2.10
N ASP A 216 -3.26 -4.07 -3.04
CA ASP A 216 -1.86 -3.68 -3.27
C ASP A 216 -0.92 -3.81 -2.05
N ILE A 217 -0.82 -5.04 -1.53
CA ILE A 217 0.14 -5.38 -0.47
C ILE A 217 1.59 -5.47 -0.99
N TYR A 218 1.90 -5.01 -2.20
CA TYR A 218 3.24 -5.18 -2.80
C TYR A 218 4.28 -4.18 -2.25
N ASN A 219 3.82 -3.22 -1.45
CA ASN A 219 4.67 -2.38 -0.60
C ASN A 219 4.92 -2.97 0.80
N ALA A 220 4.28 -4.09 1.15
CA ALA A 220 4.34 -4.67 2.48
C ALA A 220 5.78 -5.03 2.90
N ALA A 221 6.08 -4.80 4.17
CA ALA A 221 7.41 -5.00 4.75
C ALA A 221 7.32 -5.23 6.25
N THR A 222 8.44 -5.61 6.87
CA THR A 222 8.60 -5.63 8.32
C THR A 222 9.11 -4.26 8.78
N ALA A 223 8.28 -3.50 9.49
CA ALA A 223 8.61 -2.15 9.96
C ALA A 223 7.81 -1.76 11.22
N TYR A 224 7.97 -0.52 11.68
CA TYR A 224 7.19 0.02 12.80
C TYR A 224 5.70 0.09 12.44
N LEU A 225 4.86 -0.55 13.26
CA LEU A 225 3.42 -0.59 13.03
C LEU A 225 2.81 0.81 13.02
N LEU A 226 3.29 1.68 13.90
CA LEU A 226 2.80 3.05 14.00
C LEU A 226 3.16 3.91 12.78
N PHE A 227 4.24 3.56 12.06
CA PHE A 227 4.57 4.23 10.79
C PHE A 227 3.49 3.95 9.74
N ASP A 228 2.94 2.74 9.68
CA ASP A 228 1.87 2.40 8.73
C ASP A 228 0.56 3.13 9.05
N LEU A 229 0.21 3.24 10.34
CA LEU A 229 -0.93 4.05 10.77
C LEU A 229 -0.74 5.54 10.43
N ALA A 230 0.49 6.05 10.52
CA ALA A 230 0.81 7.42 10.13
C ALA A 230 0.65 7.65 8.61
N ILE A 231 0.89 6.63 7.77
CA ILE A 231 0.59 6.70 6.33
C ILE A 231 -0.92 6.88 6.13
N VAL A 232 -1.73 6.04 6.77
CA VAL A 232 -3.20 6.13 6.69
C VAL A 232 -3.68 7.49 7.18
N ALA A 233 -3.22 7.96 8.33
CA ALA A 233 -3.63 9.26 8.87
C ALA A 233 -3.29 10.43 7.92
N ASN A 234 -2.19 10.36 7.19
CA ASN A 234 -1.76 11.43 6.27
C ASN A 234 -2.53 11.50 4.97
N ASP A 235 -3.25 10.45 4.57
CA ASP A 235 -4.03 10.44 3.34
C ASP A 235 -5.53 10.53 3.63
N TRP A 236 -5.99 9.78 4.64
CA TRP A 236 -7.40 9.65 4.97
C TRP A 236 -7.94 10.80 5.81
N CYS A 237 -7.09 11.45 6.61
CA CYS A 237 -7.52 12.40 7.64
C CYS A 237 -7.01 13.83 7.38
N VAL A 238 -6.65 14.16 6.15
CA VAL A 238 -6.21 15.50 5.75
C VAL A 238 -7.17 16.12 4.75
N ASN A 239 -7.24 17.44 4.75
CA ASN A 239 -7.93 18.24 3.74
C ASN A 239 -6.96 18.55 2.58
N PRO A 240 -7.47 18.94 1.39
CA PRO A 240 -6.62 19.26 0.24
C PRO A 240 -5.57 20.36 0.47
N ASP A 241 -5.79 21.24 1.45
CA ASP A 241 -4.85 22.29 1.85
C ASP A 241 -3.73 21.80 2.79
N GLY A 242 -3.74 20.53 3.17
CA GLY A 242 -2.79 19.90 4.09
C GLY A 242 -3.16 20.05 5.57
N SER A 243 -4.28 20.70 5.89
CA SER A 243 -4.79 20.75 7.27
C SER A 243 -5.36 19.40 7.70
N ILE A 244 -5.27 19.10 8.99
CA ILE A 244 -5.75 17.85 9.57
C ILE A 244 -7.24 17.97 9.84
N ASP A 245 -8.02 16.99 9.42
CA ASP A 245 -9.41 16.84 9.82
C ASP A 245 -9.46 16.06 11.14
N ALA A 246 -9.71 16.80 12.22
CA ALA A 246 -9.72 16.25 13.57
C ALA A 246 -10.80 15.18 13.79
N ALA A 247 -11.94 15.26 13.08
CA ALA A 247 -13.01 14.28 13.24
C ALA A 247 -12.64 12.95 12.57
N ARG A 248 -12.07 13.02 11.36
CA ARG A 248 -11.55 11.85 10.64
C ARG A 248 -10.38 11.21 11.38
N GLU A 249 -9.43 12.00 11.87
CA GLU A 249 -8.27 11.48 12.61
C GLU A 249 -8.69 10.83 13.93
N ARG A 250 -9.56 11.47 14.71
CA ARG A 250 -10.04 10.86 15.96
C ARG A 250 -10.73 9.51 15.70
N ALA A 251 -11.60 9.46 14.69
CA ALA A 251 -12.30 8.23 14.34
C ALA A 251 -11.36 7.09 13.90
N LEU A 252 -10.33 7.42 13.10
CA LEU A 252 -9.27 6.47 12.72
C LEU A 252 -8.55 5.91 13.95
N LEU A 253 -8.07 6.80 14.82
CA LEU A 253 -7.25 6.43 15.97
C LEU A 253 -8.03 5.64 17.02
N ASP A 254 -9.27 6.05 17.32
CA ASP A 254 -10.13 5.37 18.29
C ASP A 254 -10.46 3.94 17.82
N ALA A 255 -10.81 3.78 16.54
CA ALA A 255 -11.14 2.48 15.97
C ALA A 255 -9.93 1.55 15.86
N TYR A 256 -8.76 2.10 15.53
CA TYR A 256 -7.51 1.36 15.57
C TYR A 256 -7.20 0.88 17.00
N ALA A 257 -7.25 1.78 17.98
CA ALA A 257 -6.96 1.50 19.38
C ALA A 257 -7.92 0.49 20.02
N ALA A 258 -9.18 0.48 19.58
CA ALA A 258 -10.18 -0.50 20.03
C ALA A 258 -9.81 -1.95 19.65
N VAL A 259 -9.03 -2.14 18.60
CA VAL A 259 -8.55 -3.47 18.14
C VAL A 259 -7.13 -3.74 18.64
N ARG A 260 -6.22 -2.77 18.47
CA ARG A 260 -4.83 -2.84 18.95
C ARG A 260 -4.53 -1.60 19.80
N PRO A 261 -4.62 -1.69 21.14
CA PRO A 261 -4.34 -0.57 22.03
C PRO A 261 -2.90 -0.04 21.88
N PHE A 262 -2.75 1.28 21.97
CA PHE A 262 -1.44 1.94 21.88
C PHE A 262 -0.60 1.76 23.15
N GLU A 263 0.69 1.54 22.94
CA GLU A 263 1.69 1.56 24.00
C GLU A 263 2.12 3.00 24.34
N ALA A 264 2.73 3.19 25.51
CA ALA A 264 3.17 4.52 25.96
C ALA A 264 4.17 5.15 24.98
N ILE A 265 5.09 4.34 24.44
CA ILE A 265 6.08 4.80 23.47
C ILE A 265 5.41 5.27 22.17
N GLU A 266 4.37 4.58 21.70
CA GLU A 266 3.65 4.95 20.48
C GLU A 266 3.01 6.34 20.61
N LYS A 267 2.46 6.68 21.79
CA LYS A 267 1.93 8.02 22.07
C LYS A 267 2.99 9.12 22.00
N GLN A 268 4.19 8.81 22.49
CA GLN A 268 5.31 9.74 22.49
C GLN A 268 5.84 9.99 21.06
N VAL A 269 5.97 8.94 20.26
CA VAL A 269 6.58 9.03 18.92
C VAL A 269 5.60 9.39 17.79
N TRP A 270 4.28 9.32 18.04
CA TRP A 270 3.23 9.58 17.04
C TRP A 270 3.41 10.87 16.24
N PRO A 271 3.62 12.05 16.86
CA PRO A 271 3.73 13.29 16.08
C PRO A 271 4.88 13.25 15.07
N GLN A 272 6.01 12.66 15.46
CA GLN A 272 7.17 12.54 14.58
C GLN A 272 6.95 11.51 13.47
N LEU A 273 6.30 10.37 13.75
CA LEU A 273 6.01 9.38 12.71
C LEU A 273 5.01 9.89 11.66
N CYS A 274 4.03 10.72 12.04
CA CYS A 274 3.18 11.43 11.06
C CYS A 274 4.02 12.28 10.10
N ARG A 275 4.99 13.04 10.62
CA ARG A 275 5.90 13.84 9.79
C ARG A 275 6.79 12.95 8.92
N THR A 276 7.36 11.89 9.48
CA THR A 276 8.20 10.94 8.74
C THR A 276 7.45 10.28 7.59
N ALA A 277 6.20 9.86 7.79
CA ALA A 277 5.38 9.28 6.73
C ALA A 277 5.13 10.31 5.60
N ALA A 278 4.76 11.55 5.94
CA ALA A 278 4.55 12.61 4.95
C ALA A 278 5.85 12.91 4.17
N MET A 279 6.99 13.01 4.88
CA MET A 279 8.31 13.22 4.28
C MET A 279 8.68 12.07 3.32
N ARG A 280 8.47 10.81 3.71
CA ARG A 280 8.78 9.64 2.87
C ARG A 280 8.07 9.73 1.53
N PHE A 281 6.77 10.07 1.54
CA PHE A 281 6.00 10.20 0.31
C PHE A 281 6.33 11.46 -0.48
N TRP A 282 6.61 12.57 0.20
CA TRP A 282 7.14 13.77 -0.44
C TRP A 282 8.43 13.47 -1.22
N LEU A 283 9.41 12.83 -0.58
CA LEU A 283 10.66 12.39 -1.22
C LEU A 283 10.39 11.48 -2.42
N SER A 284 9.46 10.53 -2.28
CA SER A 284 9.11 9.61 -3.38
C SER A 284 8.51 10.30 -4.61
N ARG A 285 7.78 11.42 -4.42
CA ARG A 285 7.21 12.23 -5.49
C ARG A 285 8.23 13.24 -6.04
N LEU A 286 9.12 13.78 -5.20
CA LEU A 286 10.18 14.71 -5.62
C LEU A 286 11.14 14.11 -6.65
N ILE A 287 11.58 12.86 -6.44
CA ILE A 287 12.58 12.22 -7.31
C ILE A 287 12.13 12.18 -8.78
N PRO A 288 10.96 11.61 -9.13
CA PRO A 288 10.48 11.64 -10.51
C PRO A 288 10.08 13.05 -10.96
N TRP A 289 9.61 13.92 -10.06
CA TRP A 289 9.30 15.34 -10.39
C TRP A 289 10.54 16.11 -10.86
N LEU A 290 11.69 15.83 -10.25
CA LEU A 290 12.98 16.35 -10.68
C LEU A 290 13.54 15.64 -11.93
N GLY A 291 12.83 14.68 -12.52
CA GLY A 291 13.31 13.92 -13.68
C GLY A 291 14.53 13.05 -13.36
N ILE A 292 14.69 12.61 -12.11
CA ILE A 292 15.73 11.66 -11.74
C ILE A 292 15.22 10.25 -12.07
N SER A 293 15.81 9.64 -13.09
CA SER A 293 15.54 8.25 -13.45
C SER A 293 15.90 7.33 -12.29
N GLN A 294 14.93 6.57 -11.79
CA GLN A 294 15.19 5.46 -10.86
C GLN A 294 15.49 4.19 -11.65
N ALA A 295 16.44 3.38 -11.17
CA ALA A 295 16.92 2.18 -11.84
C ALA A 295 15.83 1.13 -12.14
N SER A 296 14.68 1.19 -11.45
CA SER A 296 13.57 0.25 -11.61
C SER A 296 12.51 0.65 -12.66
N ARG A 297 12.61 1.83 -13.28
CA ARG A 297 11.50 2.36 -14.11
C ARG A 297 11.85 2.40 -15.60
N GLN A 298 11.36 1.41 -16.36
CA GLN A 298 11.36 1.43 -17.83
C GLN A 298 9.92 1.46 -18.37
N GLY A 299 9.54 2.57 -19.02
CA GLY A 299 8.40 2.65 -19.95
C GLY A 299 7.10 3.27 -19.42
N GLY A 300 6.57 4.24 -20.18
CA GLY A 300 5.23 4.85 -20.00
C GLY A 300 5.26 6.35 -19.65
N GLU A 301 4.41 7.16 -20.29
CA GLU A 301 4.09 8.54 -19.83
C GLU A 301 3.35 8.43 -18.49
N MET A 302 4.08 8.52 -17.38
CA MET A 302 3.51 8.46 -16.04
C MET A 302 2.95 9.83 -15.67
N LYS A 303 1.67 9.87 -15.26
CA LYS A 303 1.09 11.07 -14.64
C LYS A 303 1.77 11.29 -13.29
N LEU A 304 2.67 12.26 -13.23
CA LEU A 304 3.37 12.61 -11.99
C LEU A 304 2.37 13.18 -10.98
N LYS A 305 2.37 12.62 -9.76
CA LYS A 305 1.64 13.22 -8.63
C LYS A 305 2.43 14.43 -8.11
N ASP A 306 1.75 15.54 -7.83
CA ASP A 306 2.36 16.76 -7.32
C ASP A 306 3.07 16.49 -5.97
N PRO A 307 4.38 16.74 -5.83
CA PRO A 307 5.08 16.60 -4.55
C PRO A 307 4.62 17.62 -3.51
N ASP A 308 4.13 18.79 -3.91
CA ASP A 308 3.75 19.84 -2.96
C ASP A 308 2.53 19.46 -2.10
N GLU A 309 1.71 18.51 -2.54
CA GLU A 309 0.64 17.92 -1.72
C GLU A 309 1.19 17.34 -0.42
N LEU A 310 2.23 16.51 -0.50
CA LEU A 310 2.82 15.88 0.68
C LEU A 310 3.66 16.86 1.49
N LYS A 311 4.26 17.86 0.83
CA LYS A 311 4.90 18.98 1.52
C LYS A 311 3.89 19.77 2.37
N ARG A 312 2.70 20.07 1.83
CA ARG A 312 1.63 20.77 2.56
C ARG A 312 1.19 19.96 3.78
N ILE A 313 0.99 18.65 3.63
CA ILE A 313 0.66 17.74 4.74
C ILE A 313 1.77 17.74 5.80
N LEU A 314 3.04 17.61 5.39
CA LEU A 314 4.18 17.66 6.30
C LEU A 314 4.22 18.98 7.10
N LEU A 315 4.09 20.12 6.42
CA LEU A 315 4.03 21.43 7.07
C LEU A 315 2.82 21.56 7.99
N GLY A 316 1.68 20.98 7.62
CA GLY A 316 0.50 20.85 8.47
C GLY A 316 0.79 20.09 9.77
N ARG A 317 1.44 18.92 9.68
CA ARG A 317 1.85 18.11 10.84
C ARG A 317 2.87 18.81 11.73
N ILE A 318 3.76 19.62 11.16
CA ILE A 318 4.71 20.44 11.94
C ILE A 318 3.96 21.55 12.68
N LYS A 319 3.03 22.24 12.01
CA LYS A 319 2.28 23.36 12.58
C LYS A 319 1.30 22.92 13.66
N GLN A 320 0.66 21.77 13.47
CA GLN A 320 -0.35 21.20 14.36
C GLN A 320 -0.03 19.73 14.62
N PRO A 321 0.89 19.44 15.56
CA PRO A 321 1.23 18.07 15.92
C PRO A 321 0.01 17.32 16.48
N SER A 322 -0.32 16.17 15.89
CA SER A 322 -1.40 15.29 16.38
C SER A 322 -0.98 14.53 17.64
N SER A 323 -1.96 14.06 18.41
CA SER A 323 -1.75 13.26 19.61
C SER A 323 -2.65 12.02 19.60
N LEU A 324 -2.17 10.94 20.23
CA LEU A 324 -2.92 9.70 20.46
C LEU A 324 -3.71 9.77 21.78
#